data_AF-E4LHC5-F1
#
_entry.id   AF-E4LHC5-F1
#
_cell.length_a   1.000
_cell.length_b   1.000
_cell.length_c   1.000
_cell.angle_alpha   90.00
_cell.angle_beta   90.00
_cell.angle_gamma   90.00
#
_symmetry.space_group_name_H-M   'P 1'
#
loop_
_entity.id
_entity.type
_entity.pdbx_description
1 polymer ?
#
loop_
_entity_poly.entity_id
_entity_poly.type
_entity_poly.pdbx_seq_one_letter_code
_entity_poly.pdbx_strand_id
1 'polypeptide(L)' 'MEEGRAAVEMLGGGGIAARPVTLPGLDDARAVLVIEKYRSTPRAYPRREGTPEKSPLRSCP' A
#
# COMPACT_ATOMS: atom_id res chain seq x y z
N MET A 1 4.16 4.96 8.95
CA MET A 1 3.22 3.81 8.86
C MET A 1 1.79 4.26 8.60
N GLU A 2 1.31 5.34 9.25
CA GLU A 2 -0.10 5.78 9.21
C GLU A 2 -0.61 6.14 7.81
N GLU A 3 0.16 6.90 7.05
CA GLU A 3 -0.22 7.35 5.71
C GLU A 3 -0.54 6.21 4.73
N GLY A 4 0.17 5.07 4.82
CA GLY A 4 -0.13 3.90 3.99
C GLY A 4 -1.41 3.19 4.41
N ARG A 5 -1.74 3.24 5.70
CA ARG A 5 -2.96 2.64 6.26
C ARG A 5 -4.22 3.34 5.78
N ALA A 6 -4.22 4.68 5.75
CA ALA A 6 -5.34 5.46 5.22
C ALA A 6 -5.59 5.18 3.73
N ALA A 7 -4.53 5.09 2.93
CA ALA A 7 -4.63 4.74 1.52
C ALA A 7 -5.19 3.32 1.32
N VAL A 8 -4.73 2.36 2.13
CA VAL A 8 -5.25 0.98 2.12
C VAL A 8 -6.75 0.95 2.42
N GLU A 9 -7.19 1.65 3.45
CA GLU A 9 -8.61 1.72 3.82
C GLU A 9 -9.48 2.38 2.73
N MET A 10 -9.01 3.48 2.16
CA MET A 10 -9.66 4.20 1.05
C MET A 10 -9.82 3.29 -0.18
N LEU A 11 -8.82 2.46 -0.45
CA LEU A 11 -8.87 1.47 -1.51
C LEU A 11 -9.63 0.21 -1.12
N GLY A 12 -10.28 0.15 0.04
CA GLY A 12 -11.09 -0.98 0.53
C GLY A 12 -10.29 -2.15 1.10
N GLY A 13 -9.00 -1.98 1.31
CA GLY A 13 -8.16 -2.90 2.06
C GLY A 13 -8.29 -2.70 3.57
N GLY A 14 -7.63 -3.58 4.32
CA GLY A 14 -7.75 -3.66 5.77
C GLY A 14 -6.43 -3.99 6.45
N GLY A 15 -6.38 -5.16 7.11
CA GLY A 15 -5.20 -5.63 7.82
C GLY A 15 -3.93 -5.56 6.96
N ILE A 16 -2.87 -4.98 7.52
CA ILE A 16 -1.54 -4.90 6.92
C ILE A 16 -0.59 -5.70 7.80
N ALA A 17 0.01 -6.74 7.23
CA ALA A 17 1.03 -7.55 7.89
C ALA A 17 2.37 -7.40 7.19
N ALA A 18 3.41 -7.04 7.94
CA ALA A 18 4.78 -7.05 7.45
C ALA A 18 5.43 -8.40 7.79
N ARG A 19 5.92 -9.11 6.77
CA ARG A 19 6.68 -10.35 6.91
C ARG A 19 8.12 -10.08 6.50
N PRO A 20 9.06 -9.91 7.45
CA PRO A 20 10.47 -9.77 7.13
C PRO A 20 10.96 -10.98 6.33
N VAL A 21 11.80 -10.74 5.34
CA VAL A 21 12.43 -11.78 4.52
C VAL A 21 13.92 -11.50 4.38
N THR A 22 14.72 -12.55 4.45
CA THR A 22 16.16 -12.50 4.21
C THR A 22 16.46 -13.20 2.90
N LEU A 23 17.21 -12.55 2.02
CA LEU A 23 17.61 -13.13 0.76
C LEU A 23 18.99 -13.78 0.90
N PRO A 24 19.18 -15.04 0.44
CA PRO A 24 20.50 -15.66 0.45
C PRO A 24 21.51 -14.83 -0.35
N GLY A 25 22.67 -14.54 0.26
CA GLY A 25 23.75 -13.81 -0.40
C GLY A 25 23.59 -12.28 -0.43
N LEU A 26 22.57 -11.73 0.24
CA LEU A 26 22.39 -10.29 0.37
C LEU A 26 22.14 -9.91 1.83
N ASP A 27 22.96 -9.01 2.36
CA ASP A 27 22.79 -8.45 3.70
C ASP A 27 21.98 -7.15 3.61
N ASP A 28 20.68 -7.30 3.33
CA ASP A 28 19.73 -6.18 3.33
C ASP A 28 18.41 -6.53 4.03
N ALA A 29 17.75 -5.49 4.57
CA ALA A 29 16.48 -5.64 5.26
C ALA A 29 15.31 -5.55 4.25
N ARG A 30 14.57 -6.63 4.09
CA ARG A 30 13.38 -6.69 3.23
C ARG A 30 12.16 -7.18 3.99
N ALA A 31 10.99 -6.78 3.53
CA ALA A 31 9.72 -7.29 4.03
C ALA A 31 8.71 -7.44 2.89
N VAL A 32 7.93 -8.52 2.95
CA VAL A 32 6.71 -8.68 2.16
C VAL A 32 5.57 -8.05 2.95
N LEU A 33 4.91 -7.05 2.37
CA LEU A 33 3.69 -6.47 2.94
C LEU A 33 2.48 -7.21 2.36
N VAL A 34 1.70 -7.84 3.24
CA VAL A 34 0.42 -8.47 2.89
C VAL A 34 -0.70 -7.53 3.32
N ILE A 35 -1.58 -7.18 2.38
CA ILE A 35 -2.72 -6.30 2.62
C ILE A 35 -3.99 -7.09 2.31
N GLU A 36 -4.85 -7.26 3.30
CA GLU A 36 -6.13 -7.95 3.15
C GLU A 36 -7.17 -7.06 2.48
N LYS A 37 -8.04 -7.67 1.68
CA LYS A 37 -9.10 -6.96 0.95
C LYS A 37 -10.44 -7.18 1.63
N TYR A 38 -10.97 -6.15 2.30
CA TYR A 38 -12.23 -6.24 3.07
C TYR A 38 -13.46 -5.79 2.28
N ARG A 39 -13.29 -4.82 1.37
CA ARG A 39 -14.38 -4.23 0.57
C ARG A 39 -13.95 -4.05 -0.87
N SER A 40 -14.90 -4.05 -1.80
CA SER A 40 -14.61 -3.73 -3.21
C SER A 40 -13.97 -2.34 -3.35
N THR A 41 -13.04 -2.21 -4.30
CA THR A 41 -12.38 -0.92 -4.57
C THR A 41 -13.42 0.08 -5.12
N PRO A 42 -13.49 1.33 -4.61
CA PRO A 42 -14.40 2.32 -5.15
C PRO A 42 -14.15 2.60 -6.64
N ARG A 43 -15.22 2.88 -7.41
CA ARG A 43 -15.14 3.13 -8.87
C ARG A 43 -14.23 4.31 -9.25
N ALA A 44 -13.95 5.21 -8.32
CA ALA A 44 -13.04 6.34 -8.52
C ALA A 44 -11.56 5.92 -8.67
N TYR A 45 -11.23 4.65 -8.41
CA TYR A 45 -9.89 4.10 -8.53
C TYR A 45 -9.83 2.96 -9.57
N PRO A 46 -8.71 2.82 -10.30
CA PRO A 46 -7.52 3.67 -10.25
C PRO A 46 -7.80 5.08 -10.78
N ARG A 47 -7.05 6.07 -10.29
CA ARG A 47 -7.09 7.43 -10.86
C ARG A 47 -6.48 7.42 -12.26
N ARG A 48 -6.61 8.54 -12.98
CA ARG A 48 -6.01 8.72 -14.31
C ARG A 48 -4.53 8.34 -14.31
N GLU A 49 -4.08 7.77 -15.42
CA GLU A 49 -2.68 7.39 -15.64
C GLU A 49 -1.71 8.52 -15.25
N GLY A 50 -0.58 8.15 -14.64
CA GLY A 50 0.41 9.09 -14.10
C GLY A 50 -0.02 9.83 -12.82
N THR A 51 -1.32 9.89 -12.48
CA THR A 51 -1.78 10.55 -11.25
C THR A 51 -1.35 9.80 -9.97
N PRO A 52 -1.40 8.45 -9.91
CA PRO A 52 -0.91 7.71 -8.74
C PRO A 52 0.56 8.00 -8.38
N GLU A 53 1.40 8.23 -9.39
CA GLU A 53 2.82 8.54 -9.21
C GLU A 53 3.04 10.02 -8.86
N LYS A 54 2.41 10.94 -9.60
CA LYS A 54 2.60 12.40 -9.43
C LYS A 54 1.95 12.96 -8.16
N SER A 55 0.81 12.41 -7.77
CA SER A 55 0.06 12.85 -6.60
C SER A 55 -0.39 11.60 -5.87
N PRO A 56 0.47 10.90 -5.12
CA PRO A 56 0.08 9.69 -4.39
C PRO A 56 -1.10 9.97 -3.46
N LEU A 57 -1.81 8.92 -3.03
CA LEU A 57 -2.92 9.08 -2.06
C LEU A 57 -2.46 9.65 -0.70
N ARG A 58 -1.14 9.78 -0.54
CA ARG A 58 -0.44 10.61 0.43
C ARG A 58 -0.32 12.06 -0.07
N SER A 59 -1.32 12.89 0.23
CA SER A 59 -1.10 14.34 0.38
C SER A 59 -2.37 15.02 0.92
N CYS A 60 -2.59 14.93 2.23
CA CYS A 60 -3.05 16.10 2.97
C CYS A 60 -1.96 16.40 4.00
N PRO A 61 -1.53 17.67 4.16
CA PRO A 61 -0.88 18.07 5.40
C PRO A 61 -1.79 17.82 6.61
#